data_AF-K1L406-F1
#
_entry.id   AF-K1L406-F1
#
_cell.length_a   1.000
_cell.length_b   1.000
_cell.length_c   1.000
_cell.angle_alpha   90.00
_cell.angle_beta   90.00
_cell.angle_gamma   90.00
#
_symmetry.space_group_name_H-M   'P 1'
#
loop_
_entity.id
_entity.type
_entity.pdbx_description
1 polymer ?
#
loop_
_entity_poly.entity_id
_entity_poly.type
_entity_poly.pdbx_seq_one_letter_code
_entity_poly.pdbx_strand_id
1 'polypeptide(L)'
;MPKRQTGWNEAKISRYIKEGRGQGELALYKPWLTIQDVPSSGRVHRFIGWKTSREHHLLSDLEFNYHCFCDWAENIIDIREQFPLERELTLKIAEELGINHPTDKKTNTPIVMTTDCFVTMREGTSIVYKARTLKFENDLNDERVIEKFEIEKCYWEQQGIDWAIVTEKELPVTFISNLKFLHIFDNYICA
;
A
#
# COMPACT_ATOMS: atom_id res chain seq x y z
N MET A 1 -27.98 -9.69 -7.45
CA MET A 1 -27.16 -8.57 -6.92
C MET A 1 -26.92 -7.57 -8.05
N PRO A 2 -27.12 -6.26 -7.85
CA PRO A 2 -26.87 -5.28 -8.91
C PRO A 2 -25.40 -5.34 -9.35
N LYS A 3 -25.14 -5.28 -10.65
CA LYS A 3 -23.79 -5.26 -11.23
C LYS A 3 -23.01 -4.13 -10.57
N ARG A 4 -21.89 -4.46 -9.91
CA ARG A 4 -20.95 -3.49 -9.35
C ARG A 4 -20.64 -2.44 -10.43
N GLN A 5 -20.87 -1.16 -10.14
CA GLN A 5 -20.27 -0.09 -10.94
C GLN A 5 -18.76 -0.26 -10.81
N THR A 6 -18.13 -0.64 -11.92
CA THR A 6 -16.70 -0.92 -11.99
C THR A 6 -16.00 0.32 -12.50
N GLY A 7 -14.92 0.70 -11.82
CA GLY A 7 -14.07 1.83 -12.18
C GLY A 7 -14.13 3.01 -11.21
N TRP A 8 -13.15 3.91 -11.34
CA TRP A 8 -13.06 5.14 -10.55
C TRP A 8 -13.82 6.29 -11.21
N ASN A 9 -14.47 7.12 -10.41
CA ASN A 9 -15.05 8.39 -10.84
C ASN A 9 -15.01 9.37 -9.67
N GLU A 10 -15.24 10.65 -9.94
CA GLU A 10 -15.18 11.71 -8.92
C GLU A 10 -16.14 11.46 -7.74
N ALA A 11 -17.33 10.91 -7.99
CA ALA A 11 -18.28 10.59 -6.94
C ALA A 11 -17.76 9.49 -6.00
N LYS A 12 -17.12 8.45 -6.54
CA LYS A 12 -16.50 7.36 -5.77
C LYS A 12 -15.31 7.86 -4.95
N ILE A 13 -14.44 8.66 -5.56
CA ILE A 13 -13.28 9.28 -4.88
C ILE A 13 -13.76 10.16 -3.72
N SER A 14 -14.73 11.04 -3.99
CA SER A 14 -15.33 11.91 -2.97
C SER A 14 -15.97 11.12 -1.83
N ARG A 15 -16.61 9.98 -2.14
CA ARG A 15 -17.16 9.08 -1.12
C ARG A 15 -16.05 8.47 -0.25
N TYR A 16 -14.95 7.99 -0.84
CA TYR A 16 -13.86 7.37 -0.11
C TYR A 16 -13.17 8.36 0.84
N ILE A 17 -13.02 9.61 0.39
CA ILE A 17 -12.53 10.70 1.23
C ILE A 17 -13.48 10.93 2.42
N LYS A 18 -14.80 11.00 2.19
CA LYS A 18 -15.80 11.17 3.26
C LYS A 18 -15.84 10.00 4.25
N GLU A 19 -15.50 8.79 3.82
CA GLU A 19 -15.38 7.60 4.67
C GLU A 19 -14.11 7.64 5.56
N GLY A 20 -13.21 8.59 5.32
CA GLY A 20 -11.93 8.75 6.03
C GLY A 20 -10.87 7.74 5.57
N ARG A 21 -10.97 7.24 4.33
CA ARG A 21 -9.93 6.35 3.78
C ARG A 21 -8.64 7.12 3.56
N GLY A 22 -7.52 6.50 3.91
CA GLY A 22 -6.20 7.11 4.01
C GLY A 22 -5.93 7.86 5.33
N GLN A 23 -6.91 7.95 6.22
CA GLN A 23 -6.78 8.70 7.47
C GLN A 23 -6.68 7.75 8.67
N GLY A 24 -6.16 8.28 9.78
CA GLY A 24 -5.92 7.55 11.01
C GLY A 24 -4.51 6.98 11.10
N GLU A 25 -4.20 6.41 12.27
CA GLU A 25 -2.93 5.74 12.58
C GLU A 25 -3.25 4.50 13.41
N LEU A 26 -2.33 3.53 13.40
CA LEU A 26 -2.44 2.28 14.17
C LEU A 26 -3.79 1.60 13.90
N ALA A 27 -4.52 1.26 14.97
CA ALA A 27 -5.84 0.62 14.92
C ALA A 27 -6.91 1.43 14.17
N LEU A 28 -6.73 2.75 14.05
CA LEU A 28 -7.72 3.67 13.47
C LEU A 28 -7.48 3.95 11.98
N TYR A 29 -6.35 3.51 11.42
CA TYR A 29 -6.06 3.73 10.01
C TYR A 29 -7.01 2.93 9.11
N LYS A 30 -7.49 3.58 8.05
CA LYS A 30 -8.32 2.96 7.01
C LYS A 30 -7.59 2.99 5.67
N PRO A 31 -7.26 1.84 5.03
CA PRO A 31 -6.57 1.84 3.75
C PRO A 31 -7.43 2.44 2.62
N TRP A 32 -6.78 3.01 1.61
CA TRP A 32 -7.50 3.54 0.44
C TRP A 32 -8.19 2.42 -0.35
N LEU A 33 -7.47 1.32 -0.54
CA LEU A 33 -7.94 0.12 -1.23
C LEU A 33 -8.12 -1.02 -0.22
N THR A 34 -9.24 -1.72 -0.34
CA THR A 34 -9.48 -2.99 0.35
C THR A 34 -9.49 -4.12 -0.67
N ILE A 35 -9.44 -5.36 -0.19
CA ILE A 35 -9.58 -6.56 -1.04
C ILE A 35 -10.88 -6.58 -1.86
N GLN A 36 -11.89 -5.81 -1.44
CA GLN A 36 -13.16 -5.71 -2.13
C GLN A 36 -13.09 -4.73 -3.30
N ASP A 37 -12.13 -3.80 -3.33
CA ASP A 37 -12.09 -2.68 -4.28
C ASP A 37 -11.42 -3.04 -5.60
N VAL A 38 -10.57 -4.06 -5.60
CA VAL A 38 -9.81 -4.51 -6.76
C VAL A 38 -10.28 -5.88 -7.24
N PRO A 39 -10.37 -6.12 -8.57
CA PRO A 39 -10.55 -7.47 -9.08
C PRO A 39 -9.31 -8.31 -8.74
N SER A 40 -9.50 -9.47 -8.11
CA SER A 40 -8.39 -10.35 -7.74
C SER A 40 -7.75 -10.94 -9.00
N SER A 41 -6.60 -10.41 -9.41
CA SER A 41 -5.70 -11.08 -10.38
C SER A 41 -4.74 -12.06 -9.70
N GLY A 42 -4.70 -12.07 -8.36
CA GLY A 42 -3.87 -12.93 -7.54
C GLY A 42 -4.50 -13.22 -6.18
N ARG A 43 -3.70 -13.81 -5.27
CA ARG A 43 -4.12 -14.11 -3.90
C ARG A 43 -4.16 -12.82 -3.08
N VAL A 44 -5.27 -12.61 -2.39
CA VAL A 44 -5.46 -11.51 -1.44
C VAL A 44 -5.43 -12.05 -0.01
N HIS A 45 -5.05 -11.21 0.95
CA HIS A 45 -4.93 -11.58 2.35
C HIS A 45 -5.66 -10.59 3.25
N ARG A 46 -6.24 -11.13 4.33
CA ARG A 46 -6.81 -10.37 5.44
C ARG A 46 -6.45 -11.05 6.75
N PHE A 47 -5.91 -10.29 7.68
CA PHE A 47 -5.57 -10.78 9.01
C PHE A 47 -5.47 -9.62 9.99
N ILE A 48 -5.54 -9.92 11.30
CA ILE A 48 -5.33 -8.94 12.35
C ILE A 48 -3.83 -8.79 12.61
N GLY A 49 -3.30 -7.58 12.41
CA GLY A 49 -1.89 -7.27 12.68
C GLY A 49 -1.60 -7.24 14.18
N TRP A 50 -0.44 -7.76 14.59
CA TRP A 50 -0.02 -7.80 15.99
C TRP A 50 0.23 -6.40 16.55
N LYS A 51 0.85 -5.50 15.79
CA LYS A 51 1.17 -4.14 16.26
C LYS A 51 -0.03 -3.21 16.30
N THR A 52 -0.88 -3.30 15.29
CA THR A 52 -1.95 -2.32 15.05
C THR A 52 -3.31 -2.80 15.58
N SER A 53 -3.46 -4.09 15.88
CA SER A 53 -4.73 -4.69 16.32
C SER A 53 -5.91 -4.39 15.38
N ARG A 54 -5.65 -4.24 14.08
CA ARG A 54 -6.68 -4.07 13.04
C ARG A 54 -6.53 -5.07 11.91
N GLU A 55 -7.61 -5.27 11.17
CA GLU A 55 -7.57 -6.01 9.90
C GLU A 55 -6.77 -5.21 8.87
N HIS A 56 -5.78 -5.87 8.25
CA HIS A 56 -5.05 -5.33 7.12
C HIS A 56 -5.58 -5.91 5.80
N HIS A 57 -5.54 -5.11 4.73
CA HIS A 57 -6.01 -5.51 3.41
C HIS A 57 -4.86 -5.55 2.40
N LEU A 58 -4.42 -6.75 2.04
CA LEU A 58 -3.23 -6.94 1.22
C LEU A 58 -3.61 -7.63 -0.08
N LEU A 59 -3.14 -7.07 -1.19
CA LEU A 59 -3.62 -7.36 -2.54
C LEU A 59 -2.72 -8.34 -3.30
N SER A 60 -1.61 -8.76 -2.69
CA SER A 60 -0.66 -9.74 -3.24
C SER A 60 0.06 -10.55 -2.15
N ASP A 61 0.68 -11.66 -2.55
CA ASP A 61 1.55 -12.45 -1.66
C ASP A 61 2.81 -11.66 -1.23
N LEU A 62 3.33 -10.78 -2.09
CA LEU A 62 4.49 -9.94 -1.76
C LEU A 62 4.14 -8.91 -0.69
N GLU A 63 2.97 -8.26 -0.81
CA GLU A 63 2.42 -7.39 0.23
C GLU A 63 2.26 -8.10 1.56
N PHE A 64 1.75 -9.34 1.54
CA PHE A 64 1.64 -10.15 2.75
C PHE A 64 2.99 -10.50 3.37
N ASN A 65 3.98 -10.88 2.56
CA ASN A 65 5.32 -11.17 3.05
C ASN A 65 5.95 -9.94 3.72
N TYR A 66 5.88 -8.80 3.04
CA TYR A 66 6.46 -7.55 3.51
C TYR A 66 5.76 -7.06 4.79
N HIS A 67 4.43 -7.19 4.85
CA HIS A 67 3.67 -6.81 6.03
C HIS A 67 4.06 -7.68 7.24
N CYS A 68 4.07 -9.02 7.13
CA CYS A 68 4.50 -9.90 8.23
C CYS A 68 5.90 -9.55 8.72
N PHE A 69 6.82 -9.22 7.81
CA PHE A 69 8.16 -8.77 8.17
C PHE A 69 8.13 -7.49 9.02
N CYS A 70 7.36 -6.49 8.61
CA CYS A 70 7.21 -5.23 9.33
C CYS A 70 6.50 -5.43 10.68
N ASP A 71 5.48 -6.28 10.73
CA ASP A 71 4.68 -6.55 11.94
C ASP A 71 5.48 -7.31 13.01
N TRP A 72 6.50 -8.06 12.60
CA TRP A 72 7.47 -8.65 13.53
C TRP A 72 8.56 -7.69 14.00
N ALA A 73 9.04 -6.80 13.13
CA ALA A 73 10.19 -5.95 13.42
C ALA A 73 9.95 -5.01 14.62
N GLU A 74 10.80 -5.05 15.65
CA GLU A 74 10.60 -4.34 16.92
C GLU A 74 10.58 -2.81 16.78
N ASN A 75 11.34 -2.28 15.82
CA ASN A 75 11.45 -0.84 15.60
C ASN A 75 10.29 -0.25 14.79
N ILE A 76 9.44 -1.08 14.19
CA ILE A 76 8.26 -0.64 13.46
C ILE A 76 7.13 -0.37 14.46
N ILE A 77 6.52 0.82 14.35
CA ILE A 77 5.44 1.29 15.23
C ILE A 77 4.09 1.13 14.55
N ASP A 78 3.97 1.59 13.31
CA ASP A 78 2.73 1.57 12.54
C ASP A 78 2.97 1.15 11.10
N ILE A 79 1.98 0.51 10.52
CA ILE A 79 1.98 -0.01 9.15
C ILE A 79 0.67 0.42 8.51
N ARG A 80 0.75 1.29 7.50
CA ARG A 80 -0.40 1.82 6.77
C ARG A 80 -0.35 1.37 5.32
N GLU A 81 -1.03 0.28 5.01
CA GLU A 81 -1.10 -0.25 3.65
C GLU A 81 -1.98 0.59 2.74
N GLN A 82 -1.71 0.55 1.44
CA GLN A 82 -2.53 1.19 0.41
C GLN A 82 -2.77 2.68 0.74
N PHE A 83 -1.68 3.39 1.08
CA PHE A 83 -1.69 4.77 1.54
C PHE A 83 -1.93 5.71 0.37
N PRO A 84 -3.02 6.51 0.36
CA PRO A 84 -3.34 7.35 -0.78
C PRO A 84 -2.42 8.56 -0.84
N LEU A 85 -1.99 8.88 -2.07
CA LEU A 85 -1.23 10.08 -2.37
C LEU A 85 -2.19 11.22 -2.73
N GLU A 86 -1.83 12.46 -2.39
CA GLU A 86 -2.63 13.63 -2.74
C GLU A 86 -2.72 13.78 -4.25
N ARG A 87 -3.92 13.56 -4.80
CA ARG A 87 -4.14 13.46 -6.25
C ARG A 87 -3.78 14.75 -7.00
N GLU A 88 -4.00 15.91 -6.39
CA GLU A 88 -3.64 17.21 -7.00
C GLU A 88 -2.12 17.32 -7.16
N LEU A 89 -1.37 16.87 -6.16
CA LEU A 89 0.09 16.85 -6.21
C LEU A 89 0.62 15.82 -7.20
N THR A 90 0.08 14.61 -7.23
CA THR A 90 0.51 13.59 -8.21
C THR A 90 0.21 14.00 -9.64
N LEU A 91 -0.91 14.68 -9.89
CA LEU A 91 -1.25 15.25 -11.21
C LEU A 91 -0.23 16.30 -11.64
N LYS A 92 0.12 17.22 -10.74
CA LYS A 92 1.13 18.25 -10.99
C LYS A 92 2.51 17.63 -11.27
N ILE A 93 2.94 16.66 -10.46
CA ILE A 93 4.20 15.94 -10.65
C ILE A 93 4.22 15.22 -12.01
N ALA A 94 3.12 14.56 -12.39
CA ALA A 94 3.02 13.88 -13.67
C ALA A 94 3.18 14.87 -14.86
N GLU A 95 2.56 16.05 -14.76
CA GLU A 95 2.72 17.13 -15.74
C GLU A 95 4.16 17.64 -15.82
N GLU A 96 4.79 17.91 -14.67
CA GLU A 96 6.18 18.39 -14.58
C GLU A 96 7.20 17.38 -15.16
N LEU A 97 6.95 16.08 -14.95
CA LEU A 97 7.78 15.00 -15.47
C LEU A 97 7.47 14.65 -16.94
N GLY A 98 6.40 15.20 -17.53
CA GLY A 98 5.93 14.81 -18.86
C GLY A 98 5.41 13.37 -18.93
N ILE A 99 4.97 12.81 -17.81
CA ILE A 99 4.47 11.43 -17.69
C ILE A 99 2.95 11.44 -17.67
N ASN A 100 2.31 10.50 -18.37
CA ASN A 100 0.86 10.36 -18.30
C ASN A 100 0.42 9.92 -16.90
N HIS A 101 -0.39 10.73 -16.21
CA HIS A 101 -0.95 10.33 -14.93
C HIS A 101 -1.83 9.07 -15.07
N PRO A 102 -1.80 8.12 -14.11
CA PRO A 102 -2.71 6.98 -14.12
C PRO A 102 -4.18 7.39 -14.17
N THR A 103 -4.93 6.82 -15.11
CA THR A 103 -6.37 7.01 -15.25
C THR A 103 -7.12 5.68 -15.27
N ASP A 104 -8.38 5.72 -14.86
CA ASP A 104 -9.28 4.58 -15.01
C ASP A 104 -9.63 4.37 -16.48
N LYS A 105 -9.45 3.14 -16.98
CA LYS A 105 -9.65 2.81 -18.40
C LYS A 105 -11.08 3.03 -18.91
N LYS A 106 -12.09 3.03 -18.03
CA LYS A 106 -13.51 3.13 -18.42
C LYS A 106 -14.02 4.56 -18.35
N THR A 107 -13.61 5.31 -17.34
CA THR A 107 -14.11 6.67 -17.08
C THR A 107 -13.13 7.75 -17.46
N ASN A 108 -11.89 7.39 -17.79
CA ASN A 108 -10.75 8.28 -17.98
C ASN A 108 -10.47 9.21 -16.78
N THR A 109 -11.03 8.89 -15.61
CA THR A 109 -10.81 9.67 -14.38
C THR A 109 -9.40 9.43 -13.86
N PRO A 110 -8.60 10.48 -13.58
CA PRO A 110 -7.35 10.34 -12.85
C PRO A 110 -7.57 9.68 -11.50
N ILE A 111 -6.94 8.52 -11.29
CA ILE A 111 -7.13 7.74 -10.07
C ILE A 111 -6.30 8.32 -8.93
N VAL A 112 -6.72 8.09 -7.69
CA VAL A 112 -5.84 8.34 -6.54
C VAL A 112 -4.77 7.25 -6.55
N MET A 113 -3.51 7.65 -6.70
CA MET A 113 -2.36 6.74 -6.58
C MET A 113 -2.18 6.33 -5.12
N THR A 114 -1.61 5.15 -4.89
CA THR A 114 -1.37 4.62 -3.54
C THR A 114 0.04 4.08 -3.43
N THR A 115 0.66 4.27 -2.27
CA THR A 115 1.85 3.52 -1.85
C THR A 115 1.41 2.24 -1.14
N ASP A 116 2.05 1.13 -1.46
CA ASP A 116 1.66 -0.18 -0.91
C ASP A 116 1.83 -0.24 0.61
N CYS A 117 2.92 0.33 1.14
CA CYS A 117 3.18 0.36 2.58
C CYS A 117 3.83 1.68 3.03
N PHE A 118 3.12 2.43 3.87
CA PHE A 118 3.66 3.60 4.56
C PHE A 118 3.90 3.27 6.04
N VAL A 119 5.16 3.35 6.44
CA VAL A 119 5.66 2.79 7.70
C VAL A 119 6.09 3.91 8.64
N THR A 120 5.67 3.82 9.89
CA THR A 120 6.20 4.64 10.99
C THR A 120 7.16 3.79 11.80
N MET A 121 8.40 4.24 11.99
CA MET A 121 9.42 3.46 12.68
C MET A 121 10.28 4.30 13.62
N ARG A 122 10.88 3.65 14.60
CA ARG A 122 11.83 4.24 15.55
C ARG A 122 13.25 4.01 15.06
N GLU A 123 14.01 5.10 14.88
CA GLU A 123 15.44 5.07 14.64
C GLU A 123 16.16 5.79 15.79
N GLY A 124 16.72 5.00 16.70
CA GLY A 124 17.26 5.51 17.97
C GLY A 124 16.17 6.18 18.80
N THR A 125 16.30 7.48 19.03
CA THR A 125 15.31 8.30 19.76
C THR A 125 14.28 8.97 18.85
N SER A 126 14.45 8.91 17.53
CA SER A 126 13.61 9.62 16.56
C SER A 126 12.55 8.72 15.97
N ILE A 127 11.39 9.30 15.63
CA ILE A 127 10.37 8.66 14.80
C ILE A 127 10.59 9.14 13.37
N VAL A 128 10.68 8.19 12.45
CA VAL A 128 10.84 8.46 11.02
C VAL A 128 9.75 7.73 10.22
N TYR A 129 9.51 8.22 9.02
CA TYR A 129 8.52 7.68 8.09
C TYR A 129 9.21 7.15 6.84
N LYS A 130 8.74 6.00 6.36
CA LYS A 130 9.27 5.36 5.15
C LYS A 130 8.14 4.91 4.24
N ALA A 131 8.26 5.18 2.96
CA ALA A 131 7.33 4.75 1.92
C ALA A 131 7.94 3.59 1.13
N ARG A 132 7.19 2.50 0.95
CA ARG A 132 7.68 1.27 0.33
C ARG A 132 6.67 0.77 -0.70
N THR A 133 7.11 0.77 -1.96
CA THR A 133 6.36 0.22 -3.08
C THR A 133 6.80 -1.21 -3.34
N LEU A 134 5.86 -2.12 -3.47
CA LEU A 134 6.12 -3.55 -3.53
C LEU A 134 5.91 -4.06 -4.94
N LYS A 135 6.97 -4.62 -5.53
CA LYS A 135 6.91 -5.08 -6.92
C LYS A 135 7.85 -6.24 -7.14
N PHE A 136 7.36 -7.27 -7.84
CA PHE A 136 8.22 -8.39 -8.22
C PHE A 136 9.30 -7.92 -9.19
N GLU A 137 10.51 -8.45 -9.05
CA GLU A 137 11.65 -8.03 -9.89
C GLU A 137 11.34 -8.15 -11.38
N ASN A 138 10.70 -9.24 -11.78
CA ASN A 138 10.37 -9.50 -13.19
C ASN A 138 9.45 -8.42 -13.81
N ASP A 139 8.70 -7.68 -13.00
CA ASP A 139 7.82 -6.62 -13.46
C ASP A 139 8.50 -5.24 -13.51
N LEU A 140 9.73 -5.10 -13.04
CA LEU A 140 10.43 -3.82 -12.94
C LEU A 140 10.91 -3.27 -14.29
N ASN A 141 10.93 -4.10 -15.34
CA ASN A 141 11.32 -3.67 -16.69
C ASN A 141 10.16 -3.09 -17.51
N ASP A 142 8.95 -3.05 -16.97
CA ASP A 142 7.80 -2.44 -17.65
C ASP A 142 7.90 -0.91 -17.57
N GLU A 143 8.01 -0.25 -18.74
CA GLU A 143 8.15 1.21 -18.83
C GLU A 143 7.02 1.95 -18.10
N ARG A 144 5.79 1.43 -18.18
CA ARG A 144 4.63 2.06 -17.55
C ARG A 144 4.62 1.85 -16.03
N VAL A 145 5.26 0.80 -15.53
CA VAL A 145 5.53 0.62 -14.09
C VAL A 145 6.55 1.65 -13.62
N ILE A 146 7.66 1.80 -14.33
CA ILE A 146 8.73 2.76 -14.01
C ILE A 146 8.17 4.19 -13.98
N GLU A 147 7.40 4.59 -14.99
CA GLU A 147 6.74 5.91 -15.03
C GLU A 147 5.90 6.23 -13.79
N LYS A 148 5.13 5.25 -13.31
CA LYS A 148 4.28 5.42 -12.12
C LYS A 148 5.12 5.55 -10.85
N PHE A 149 6.20 4.76 -10.76
CA PHE A 149 7.11 4.82 -9.64
C PHE A 149 7.86 6.14 -9.58
N GLU A 150 8.18 6.76 -10.72
CA GLU A 150 8.84 8.07 -10.71
C GLU A 150 7.91 9.18 -10.17
N ILE A 151 6.62 9.15 -10.49
CA ILE A 151 5.63 10.07 -9.90
C ILE A 151 5.54 9.86 -8.38
N GLU A 152 5.46 8.61 -7.94
CA GLU A 152 5.37 8.26 -6.52
C GLU A 152 6.64 8.63 -5.74
N LYS A 153 7.81 8.36 -6.31
CA LYS A 153 9.11 8.73 -5.75
C LYS A 153 9.21 10.23 -5.57
N CYS A 154 8.94 11.00 -6.63
CA CYS A 154 8.98 12.46 -6.58
C CYS A 154 7.99 13.01 -5.54
N TYR A 155 6.80 12.41 -5.41
CA TYR A 155 5.82 12.77 -4.39
C TYR A 155 6.41 12.67 -2.98
N TRP A 156 7.05 11.55 -2.64
CA TRP A 156 7.63 11.35 -1.31
C TRP A 156 8.90 12.16 -1.07
N GLU A 157 9.75 12.32 -2.09
CA GLU A 157 10.96 13.14 -2.01
C GLU A 157 10.62 14.61 -1.70
N GLN A 158 9.57 15.16 -2.30
CA GLN A 158 9.09 16.52 -2.00
C GLN A 158 8.63 16.70 -0.54
N GLN A 159 8.27 15.61 0.14
CA GLN A 159 7.87 15.59 1.55
C GLN A 159 9.03 15.23 2.49
N GLY A 160 10.23 14.97 1.95
CA GLY A 160 11.39 14.53 2.71
C GLY A 160 11.25 13.12 3.30
N ILE A 161 10.42 12.27 2.69
CA ILE A 161 10.17 10.90 3.12
C ILE A 161 10.98 9.93 2.26
N ASP A 162 11.69 9.01 2.91
CA ASP A 162 12.47 7.98 2.24
C ASP A 162 11.56 6.98 1.51
N TRP A 163 11.69 6.94 0.18
CA TRP A 163 10.95 6.04 -0.70
C TRP A 163 11.87 4.98 -1.32
N ALA A 164 11.43 3.73 -1.33
CA ALA A 164 12.16 2.65 -1.98
C ALA A 164 11.23 1.55 -2.52
N ILE A 165 11.69 0.87 -3.57
CA ILE A 165 11.05 -0.35 -4.07
C ILE A 165 11.55 -1.53 -3.24
N VAL A 166 10.65 -2.44 -2.87
CA VAL A 166 10.98 -3.72 -2.26
C VAL A 166 10.44 -4.83 -3.14
N THR A 167 11.30 -5.79 -3.47
CA THR A 167 10.98 -6.97 -4.25
C THR A 167 10.95 -8.21 -3.36
N GLU A 168 10.63 -9.35 -3.95
CA GLU A 168 10.71 -10.64 -3.28
C GLU A 168 12.16 -11.03 -2.89
N LYS A 169 13.17 -10.40 -3.49
CA LYS A 169 14.59 -10.71 -3.24
C LYS A 169 15.13 -10.12 -1.95
N GLU A 170 14.58 -9.01 -1.48
CA GLU A 170 14.99 -8.39 -0.21
C GLU A 170 14.38 -9.10 1.02
N LEU A 171 13.46 -10.06 0.81
CA LEU A 171 12.75 -10.75 1.88
C LEU A 171 13.34 -12.14 2.17
N PRO A 172 13.81 -12.42 3.39
CA PRO A 172 14.37 -13.72 3.75
C PRO A 172 13.28 -14.80 3.79
N VAL A 173 13.22 -15.62 2.73
CA VAL A 173 12.12 -16.59 2.48
C VAL A 173 11.81 -17.50 3.67
N THR A 174 12.83 -18.12 4.28
CA THR A 174 12.63 -19.03 5.43
C THR A 174 12.03 -18.31 6.63
N PHE A 175 12.53 -17.09 6.90
CA PHE A 175 12.05 -16.28 8.01
C PHE A 175 10.59 -15.87 7.80
N ILE A 176 10.25 -15.37 6.61
CA ILE A 176 8.87 -15.05 6.25
C ILE A 176 7.95 -16.27 6.34
N SER A 177 8.39 -17.43 5.86
CA SER A 177 7.62 -18.67 5.95
C SER A 177 7.24 -19.02 7.39
N ASN A 178 8.19 -18.85 8.32
CA ASN A 178 7.94 -19.07 9.75
C ASN A 178 7.00 -18.02 10.34
N LEU A 179 7.15 -16.74 9.98
CA LEU A 179 6.25 -15.68 10.46
C LEU A 179 4.81 -15.92 10.02
N LYS A 180 4.60 -16.29 8.76
CA LYS A 180 3.27 -16.64 8.25
C LYS A 180 2.63 -17.77 9.04
N PHE A 181 3.42 -18.80 9.34
CA PHE A 181 2.95 -19.90 10.16
C PHE A 181 2.47 -19.38 11.53
N LEU A 182 3.27 -18.57 12.22
CA LEU A 182 2.88 -18.01 13.52
C LEU A 182 1.60 -17.15 13.43
N HIS A 183 1.51 -16.25 12.44
CA HIS A 183 0.31 -15.44 12.22
C HIS A 183 -0.95 -16.29 11.98
N ILE A 184 -0.82 -17.36 11.19
CA ILE A 184 -1.96 -18.26 10.93
C ILE A 184 -2.38 -18.94 12.24
N PHE A 185 -1.43 -19.48 13.00
CA PHE A 185 -1.72 -20.20 14.24
C PHE A 185 -2.35 -19.31 15.31
N ASP A 186 -1.84 -18.09 15.52
CA ASP A 186 -2.42 -17.15 16.49
C ASP A 186 -3.86 -16.76 16.15
N ASN A 187 -4.16 -16.54 14.87
CA ASN A 187 -5.53 -16.24 14.42
C ASN A 187 -6.49 -17.43 14.61
N TYR A 188 -6.00 -18.66 14.75
CA TYR A 188 -6.83 -19.84 15.06
C TYR A 188 -7.02 -20.08 16.57
N ILE A 189 -6.11 -19.60 17.41
CA ILE A 189 -6.16 -19.82 18.88
C ILE A 189 -6.99 -18.74 19.57
N CYS A 190 -7.09 -17.54 18.98
CA CYS A 190 -7.86 -16.41 19.54
C CYS A 190 -9.28 -16.24 18.96
N ALA A 191 -9.79 -17.23 18.20
CA ALA A 191 -11.13 -17.24 17.63
C ALA A 191 -12.13 -18.09 18.44
#